data_AF-A0A4U5LY40-F1
#
_entry.id   AF-A0A4U5LY40-F1
#
_cell.length_a   1.000
_cell.length_b   1.000
_cell.length_c   1.000
_cell.angle_alpha   90.00
_cell.angle_beta   90.00
_cell.angle_gamma   90.00
#
_symmetry.space_group_name_H-M   'P 1'
#
loop_
_entity.id
_entity.type
_entity.pdbx_description
1 polymer ?
#
loop_
_entity_poly.entity_id
_entity_poly.type
_entity_poly.pdbx_seq_one_letter_code
_entity_poly.pdbx_strand_id
1 'polypeptide(L)'
;MGPFQQMLNYEGAFPDFRLIDGPSVRQGRLQVKFRDRWRSVCTQVTNWTSIDTGTACRSMGYTDGGFWKWMRRNNDTYPFVMAKPDCRPGMTDLWDCAGFSNQERIPLSENLCQGEDDLGIFCWGPPTFTGWAKHWKGLQIINSPFHYAYSDPDLVATHMESDSRLEWLDILYAGYDASIKNTTAALWIEGVPPIMNGIRVERSAQDGIYLREPSGPGLIANSSVVFNRGHGIVIDNTTDARMFINMTAITNNYGDGVWYRQKYAGITLVQKMSSSADRHSLFYEEEKPRVEMCTNHEIPSNHFFPHLIRANLRNGTAIEADLPNICWLTVSLPPRLAYTYTLQFITVTNLNPVSSGAKTNLIVCDSHGATNFCAEERYSIPIIDGVFPQSLPVRSNGNPIYIGLKHEPGPMTPGIVEGDVDIQFRIHASVLDKAYYGLNITNSIISGNIGDGVYAQNVRDRVAFTNVSITENQGIAGIQVKDGAADIWINDTRIVDRTG
;
A
#
# COMPACT_ATOMS: atom_id res chain seq x y z
N MET A 1 11.76 21.03 33.70
CA MET A 1 10.92 20.02 34.38
C MET A 1 9.76 19.67 33.45
N GLY A 2 9.91 18.63 32.62
CA GLY A 2 8.78 18.10 31.84
C GLY A 2 8.13 16.98 32.64
N PRO A 3 6.80 16.96 32.86
CA PRO A 3 6.18 15.97 33.71
C PRO A 3 6.26 14.62 32.99
N PHE A 4 6.89 13.65 33.65
CA PHE A 4 6.71 12.23 33.38
C PHE A 4 5.21 11.93 33.40
N GLN A 5 4.54 11.90 32.25
CA GLN A 5 3.16 11.46 32.14
C GLN A 5 3.13 9.96 31.84
N GLN A 6 3.69 9.17 32.76
CA GLN A 6 3.27 7.79 32.85
C GLN A 6 1.82 7.83 33.35
N MET A 7 0.87 7.55 32.45
CA MET A 7 -0.52 7.45 32.86
C MET A 7 -0.69 6.20 33.72
N LEU A 8 -1.00 6.39 35.01
CA LEU A 8 -1.26 5.31 35.96
C LEU A 8 -2.52 4.49 35.63
N ASN A 9 -3.41 5.00 34.77
CA ASN A 9 -4.65 4.34 34.34
C ASN A 9 -4.84 4.49 32.82
N TYR A 10 -4.02 3.80 32.01
CA TYR A 10 -4.29 3.64 30.57
C TYR A 10 -5.03 2.32 30.36
N GLU A 11 -6.15 2.35 29.63
CA GLU A 11 -6.90 1.15 29.28
C GLU A 11 -6.04 0.25 28.38
N GLY A 12 -5.60 -0.87 28.92
CA GLY A 12 -4.72 -1.83 28.25
C GLY A 12 -5.45 -3.01 27.62
N ALA A 13 -6.77 -3.12 27.79
CA ALA A 13 -7.57 -4.17 27.19
C ALA A 13 -8.00 -3.77 25.77
N PHE A 14 -7.97 -4.73 24.86
CA PHE A 14 -8.54 -4.56 23.53
C PHE A 14 -10.07 -4.62 23.60
N PRO A 15 -10.79 -3.85 22.77
CA PRO A 15 -12.24 -3.93 22.66
C PRO A 15 -12.65 -5.27 22.05
N ASP A 16 -13.87 -5.71 22.37
CA ASP A 16 -14.49 -6.89 21.75
C ASP A 16 -15.11 -6.57 20.38
N PHE A 17 -14.95 -5.34 19.90
CA PHE A 17 -15.41 -4.90 18.58
C PHE A 17 -14.24 -4.29 17.81
N ARG A 18 -14.24 -4.49 16.48
CA ARG A 18 -13.24 -3.91 15.59
C ARG A 18 -13.81 -3.61 14.21
N LEU A 19 -13.08 -2.78 13.47
CA LEU A 19 -13.29 -2.54 12.05
C LEU A 19 -12.10 -3.07 11.26
N ILE A 20 -12.36 -3.90 10.24
CA ILE A 20 -11.36 -4.46 9.32
C ILE A 20 -11.77 -4.25 7.86
N ASP A 21 -10.96 -4.67 6.89
CA ASP A 21 -11.24 -4.59 5.44
C ASP A 21 -11.47 -3.17 4.88
N GLY A 22 -11.18 -2.12 5.66
CA GLY A 22 -11.33 -0.74 5.22
C GLY A 22 -10.02 0.03 5.26
N PRO A 23 -10.06 1.33 4.91
CA PRO A 23 -8.86 2.15 4.76
C PRO A 23 -8.22 2.57 6.09
N SER A 24 -8.86 2.32 7.24
CA SER A 24 -8.34 2.64 8.56
C SER A 24 -9.08 1.86 9.64
N VAL A 25 -8.56 1.86 10.86
CA VAL A 25 -9.24 1.32 12.06
C VAL A 25 -10.57 2.04 12.43
N ARG A 26 -10.89 3.15 11.77
CA ARG A 26 -12.14 3.92 11.94
C ARG A 26 -13.20 3.57 10.90
N GLN A 27 -12.86 2.79 9.89
CA GLN A 27 -13.73 2.55 8.75
C GLN A 27 -13.56 1.13 8.26
N GLY A 28 -14.61 0.32 8.27
CA GLY A 28 -14.48 -1.06 7.86
C GLY A 28 -15.70 -1.92 8.14
N ARG A 29 -15.54 -3.21 7.86
CA ARG A 29 -16.47 -4.29 8.23
C ARG A 29 -16.47 -4.42 9.75
N LEU A 30 -17.66 -4.34 10.35
CA LEU A 30 -17.82 -4.54 11.78
C LEU A 30 -17.64 -6.01 12.13
N GLN A 31 -16.71 -6.28 13.03
CA GLN A 31 -16.56 -7.59 13.65
C GLN A 31 -16.69 -7.52 15.17
N VAL A 32 -17.26 -8.59 15.73
CA VAL A 32 -17.37 -8.81 17.16
C VAL A 32 -16.58 -10.05 17.56
N LYS A 33 -15.86 -9.97 18.67
CA LYS A 33 -15.21 -11.10 19.30
C LYS A 33 -16.25 -11.84 20.14
N PHE A 34 -16.68 -13.00 19.65
CA PHE A 34 -17.70 -13.80 20.30
C PHE A 34 -17.27 -15.27 20.41
N ARG A 35 -17.17 -15.76 21.66
CA ARG A 35 -16.63 -17.08 21.99
C ARG A 35 -15.22 -17.29 21.42
N ASP A 36 -14.33 -16.34 21.74
CA ASP A 36 -12.92 -16.29 21.33
C ASP A 36 -12.66 -16.32 19.82
N ARG A 37 -13.65 -15.96 19.00
CA ARG A 37 -13.50 -15.82 17.55
C ARG A 37 -14.09 -14.50 17.08
N TRP A 38 -13.38 -13.84 16.16
CA TRP A 38 -13.87 -12.68 15.46
C TRP A 38 -14.90 -13.08 14.41
N ARG A 39 -16.02 -12.36 14.34
CA ARG A 39 -17.13 -12.66 13.44
C ARG A 39 -17.70 -11.39 12.84
N SER A 40 -17.95 -11.41 11.54
CA SER A 40 -18.60 -10.31 10.83
C SER A 40 -20.07 -10.22 11.22
N VAL A 41 -20.58 -8.99 11.30
CA VAL A 41 -21.97 -8.72 11.67
C VAL A 41 -22.87 -8.71 10.43
N CYS A 42 -23.90 -9.54 10.45
CA CYS A 42 -24.96 -9.59 9.45
C CYS A 42 -26.28 -9.09 10.06
N THR A 43 -27.02 -8.26 9.33
CA THR A 43 -28.24 -7.60 9.85
C THR A 43 -29.55 -8.25 9.42
N GLN A 44 -29.51 -9.31 8.60
CA GLN A 44 -30.70 -10.04 8.14
C GLN A 44 -31.77 -9.11 7.53
N VAL A 45 -31.40 -8.29 6.53
CA VAL A 45 -32.26 -7.32 5.82
C VAL A 45 -32.84 -6.19 6.68
N THR A 46 -32.54 -6.14 7.98
CA THR A 46 -33.00 -5.06 8.86
C THR A 46 -31.93 -3.99 9.01
N ASN A 47 -32.37 -2.73 9.03
CA ASN A 47 -31.45 -1.61 9.18
C ASN A 47 -31.19 -1.35 10.65
N TRP A 48 -29.92 -1.42 11.03
CA TRP A 48 -29.43 -0.80 12.25
C TRP A 48 -29.77 0.70 12.24
N THR A 49 -30.19 1.20 13.40
CA THR A 49 -30.45 2.63 13.55
C THR A 49 -29.14 3.40 13.69
N SER A 50 -29.19 4.73 13.55
CA SER A 50 -28.03 5.58 13.83
C SER A 50 -27.57 5.48 15.29
N ILE A 51 -28.48 5.16 16.22
CA ILE A 51 -28.16 4.95 17.64
C ILE A 51 -27.32 3.67 17.79
N ASP A 52 -27.66 2.61 17.05
CA ASP A 52 -26.94 1.34 17.09
C ASP A 52 -25.53 1.50 16.51
N THR A 53 -25.39 2.14 15.33
CA THR A 53 -24.07 2.39 14.72
C THR A 53 -23.21 3.33 15.56
N GLY A 54 -23.82 4.35 16.19
CA GLY A 54 -23.12 5.23 17.11
C GLY A 54 -22.63 4.50 18.36
N THR A 55 -23.43 3.57 18.89
CA THR A 55 -23.06 2.75 20.05
C THR A 55 -21.95 1.74 19.69
N ALA A 56 -21.98 1.17 18.49
CA ALA A 56 -20.88 0.36 17.96
C ALA A 56 -19.55 1.12 17.95
N CYS A 57 -19.55 2.36 17.47
CA CYS A 57 -18.36 3.20 17.47
C CYS A 57 -17.88 3.57 18.88
N ARG A 58 -18.80 3.80 19.83
CA ARG A 58 -18.44 4.01 21.25
C ARG A 58 -17.80 2.78 21.89
N SER A 59 -18.25 1.58 21.51
CA SER A 59 -17.66 0.31 21.97
C SER A 59 -16.20 0.13 21.55
N MET A 60 -15.74 0.90 20.55
CA MET A 60 -14.37 0.89 20.04
C MET A 60 -13.56 2.13 20.44
N GLY A 61 -14.11 3.00 21.30
CA GLY A 61 -13.41 4.19 21.80
C GLY A 61 -13.55 5.43 20.92
N TYR A 62 -14.57 5.52 20.07
CA TYR A 62 -14.93 6.72 19.29
C TYR A 62 -16.18 7.40 19.88
N THR A 63 -16.49 8.61 19.42
CA THR A 63 -17.67 9.34 19.93
C THR A 63 -18.96 8.88 19.27
N ASP A 64 -18.94 8.73 17.95
CA ASP A 64 -20.12 8.40 17.17
C ASP A 64 -19.76 7.75 15.83
N GLY A 65 -20.77 7.32 15.08
CA GLY A 65 -20.56 6.72 13.77
C GLY A 65 -21.84 6.38 13.02
N GLY A 66 -21.65 5.86 11.82
CA GLY A 66 -22.73 5.64 10.87
C GLY A 66 -22.46 4.50 9.90
N PHE A 67 -23.51 4.11 9.19
CA PHE A 67 -23.42 3.18 8.08
C PHE A 67 -22.46 3.71 7.02
N TRP A 68 -21.54 2.86 6.57
CA TRP A 68 -20.63 3.19 5.47
C TRP A 68 -21.11 2.56 4.16
N LYS A 69 -21.10 1.22 4.11
CA LYS A 69 -21.56 0.44 2.97
C LYS A 69 -21.78 -1.01 3.37
N TRP A 70 -22.52 -1.72 2.52
CA TRP A 70 -22.55 -3.17 2.53
C TRP A 70 -21.22 -3.73 2.05
N MET A 71 -20.65 -4.63 2.83
CA MET A 71 -19.37 -5.28 2.56
C MET A 71 -19.66 -6.71 2.12
N ARG A 72 -19.30 -7.06 0.87
CA ARG A 72 -19.43 -8.43 0.37
C ARG A 72 -18.93 -9.41 1.42
N ARG A 73 -19.78 -10.38 1.79
CA ARG A 73 -19.45 -11.33 2.85
C ARG A 73 -18.11 -12.01 2.57
N ASN A 74 -17.30 -12.11 3.62
CA ASN A 74 -16.15 -12.99 3.62
C ASN A 74 -16.47 -14.26 4.41
N ASN A 75 -16.19 -15.44 3.85
CA ASN A 75 -16.62 -16.73 4.42
C ASN A 75 -15.60 -17.28 5.46
N ASP A 76 -14.90 -16.39 6.16
CA ASP A 76 -13.84 -16.77 7.11
C ASP A 76 -14.42 -17.45 8.36
N THR A 77 -15.59 -17.00 8.81
CA THR A 77 -16.29 -17.52 10.00
C THR A 77 -17.80 -17.38 9.86
N TYR A 78 -18.56 -18.24 10.56
CA TYR A 78 -20.02 -18.08 10.67
C TYR A 78 -20.37 -16.67 11.18
N PRO A 79 -21.28 -15.94 10.51
CA PRO A 79 -21.59 -14.56 10.82
C PRO A 79 -22.30 -14.45 12.17
N PHE A 80 -22.07 -13.32 12.82
CA PHE A 80 -22.81 -12.92 14.00
C PHE A 80 -24.11 -12.25 13.53
N VAL A 81 -25.23 -12.97 13.68
CA VAL A 81 -26.53 -12.50 13.20
C VAL A 81 -27.12 -11.54 14.22
N MET A 82 -27.18 -10.26 13.88
CA MET A 82 -27.71 -9.22 14.74
C MET A 82 -28.62 -8.28 13.96
N ALA A 83 -29.90 -8.67 13.88
CA ALA A 83 -30.92 -7.87 13.20
C ALA A 83 -31.29 -6.61 14.00
N LYS A 84 -31.50 -6.75 15.31
CA LYS A 84 -32.04 -5.67 16.14
C LYS A 84 -31.25 -5.51 17.45
N PRO A 85 -30.20 -4.66 17.46
CA PRO A 85 -29.48 -4.30 18.68
C PRO A 85 -30.37 -3.63 19.75
N ASP A 86 -31.32 -2.78 19.32
CA ASP A 86 -32.25 -2.05 20.20
C ASP A 86 -31.53 -1.17 21.24
N CYS A 87 -30.49 -0.44 20.80
CA CYS A 87 -29.71 0.44 21.65
C CYS A 87 -30.48 1.71 22.04
N ARG A 88 -30.24 2.21 23.26
CA ARG A 88 -30.78 3.49 23.75
C ARG A 88 -29.76 4.62 23.57
N PRO A 89 -30.22 5.88 23.39
CA PRO A 89 -29.32 7.02 23.39
C PRO A 89 -28.45 7.06 24.65
N GLY A 90 -27.13 7.27 24.48
CA GLY A 90 -26.18 7.37 25.57
C GLY A 90 -25.51 6.06 26.02
N MET A 91 -25.89 4.90 25.47
CA MET A 91 -25.17 3.65 25.70
C MET A 91 -23.74 3.73 25.14
N THR A 92 -22.77 3.25 25.90
CA THR A 92 -21.34 3.29 25.55
C THR A 92 -20.84 2.02 24.90
N ASP A 93 -21.51 0.88 25.13
CA ASP A 93 -21.13 -0.42 24.61
C ASP A 93 -22.34 -1.12 23.95
N LEU A 94 -22.11 -1.86 22.86
CA LEU A 94 -23.13 -2.67 22.21
C LEU A 94 -23.62 -3.79 23.12
N TRP A 95 -22.77 -4.33 24.01
CA TRP A 95 -23.18 -5.35 24.98
C TRP A 95 -24.24 -4.85 25.97
N ASP A 96 -24.39 -3.54 26.15
CA ASP A 96 -25.43 -2.93 26.99
C ASP A 96 -26.81 -2.86 26.30
N CYS A 97 -26.86 -3.08 24.98
CA CYS A 97 -28.11 -3.00 24.22
C CYS A 97 -28.98 -4.25 24.43
N ALA A 98 -30.30 -4.09 24.39
CA ALA A 98 -31.23 -5.17 24.73
C ALA A 98 -31.08 -6.40 23.81
N GLY A 99 -30.75 -6.21 22.54
CA GLY A 99 -30.48 -7.28 21.58
C GLY A 99 -29.21 -8.08 21.86
N PHE A 100 -28.22 -7.48 22.52
CA PHE A 100 -26.95 -8.13 22.90
C PHE A 100 -26.98 -8.75 24.30
N SER A 101 -27.92 -8.33 25.15
CA SER A 101 -28.01 -8.74 26.56
C SER A 101 -28.10 -10.26 26.78
N ASN A 102 -28.70 -11.00 25.85
CA ASN A 102 -28.81 -12.46 25.92
C ASN A 102 -27.96 -13.14 24.85
N GLN A 103 -26.68 -13.32 25.17
CA GLN A 103 -25.67 -13.91 24.27
C GLN A 103 -26.04 -15.32 23.76
N GLU A 104 -26.79 -16.12 24.52
CA GLU A 104 -27.18 -17.48 24.12
C GLU A 104 -28.18 -17.50 22.97
N ARG A 105 -28.96 -16.42 22.82
CA ARG A 105 -29.95 -16.27 21.76
C ARG A 105 -29.38 -15.73 20.46
N ILE A 106 -28.12 -15.30 20.44
CA ILE A 106 -27.50 -14.73 19.25
C ILE A 106 -27.11 -15.87 18.30
N PRO A 107 -27.75 -15.99 17.13
CA PRO A 107 -27.46 -17.07 16.20
C PRO A 107 -26.12 -16.85 15.49
N LEU A 108 -25.43 -17.96 15.24
CA LEU A 108 -24.26 -18.04 14.36
C LEU A 108 -24.64 -18.91 13.16
N SER A 109 -25.17 -18.32 12.10
CA SER A 109 -25.79 -19.08 11.01
C SER A 109 -25.61 -18.42 9.66
N GLU A 110 -24.94 -19.11 8.74
CA GLU A 110 -24.86 -18.69 7.33
C GLU A 110 -26.24 -18.69 6.65
N ASN A 111 -27.10 -19.66 6.99
CA ASN A 111 -28.41 -19.80 6.37
C ASN A 111 -29.31 -18.58 6.61
N LEU A 112 -29.21 -17.98 7.80
CA LEU A 112 -29.99 -16.77 8.13
C LEU A 112 -29.49 -15.53 7.38
N CYS A 113 -28.25 -15.58 6.91
CA CYS A 113 -27.59 -14.47 6.24
C CYS A 113 -27.36 -14.78 4.76
N GLN A 114 -27.94 -15.84 4.19
CA GLN A 114 -27.67 -16.20 2.81
C GLN A 114 -28.06 -15.08 1.84
N GLY A 115 -27.11 -14.61 1.03
CA GLY A 115 -27.32 -13.50 0.09
C GLY A 115 -27.20 -12.09 0.70
N GLU A 116 -26.95 -11.99 2.01
CA GLU A 116 -26.72 -10.72 2.69
C GLU A 116 -25.24 -10.32 2.65
N ASP A 117 -24.97 -9.02 2.70
CA ASP A 117 -23.64 -8.48 2.90
C ASP A 117 -23.41 -8.16 4.38
N ASP A 118 -22.14 -8.10 4.80
CA ASP A 118 -21.82 -7.73 6.17
C ASP A 118 -21.89 -6.21 6.36
N LEU A 119 -22.15 -5.79 7.60
CA LEU A 119 -22.29 -4.39 7.96
C LEU A 119 -20.93 -3.68 7.97
N GLY A 120 -20.77 -2.69 7.10
CA GLY A 120 -19.66 -1.74 7.15
C GLY A 120 -20.07 -0.44 7.84
N ILE A 121 -19.25 0.04 8.78
CA ILE A 121 -19.47 1.32 9.48
C ILE A 121 -18.24 2.23 9.41
N PHE A 122 -18.49 3.52 9.64
CA PHE A 122 -17.49 4.57 9.74
C PHE A 122 -17.67 5.32 11.07
N CYS A 123 -16.59 5.44 11.84
CA CYS A 123 -16.56 6.09 13.15
C CYS A 123 -15.83 7.43 13.09
N TRP A 124 -16.35 8.42 13.83
CA TRP A 124 -15.80 9.77 13.86
C TRP A 124 -15.88 10.40 15.25
N GLY A 125 -15.41 11.65 15.31
CA GLY A 125 -15.36 12.44 16.54
C GLY A 125 -14.11 12.15 17.38
N PRO A 126 -13.99 12.86 18.50
CA PRO A 126 -12.88 12.70 19.42
C PRO A 126 -12.85 11.29 20.02
N PRO A 127 -11.69 10.80 20.47
CA PRO A 127 -11.63 9.52 21.16
C PRO A 127 -12.37 9.59 22.51
N THR A 128 -12.83 8.43 22.97
CA THR A 128 -13.54 8.29 24.26
C THR A 128 -12.81 7.38 25.25
N PHE A 129 -11.67 6.80 24.86
CA PHE A 129 -10.88 5.91 25.72
C PHE A 129 -10.19 6.64 26.87
N THR A 130 -9.96 5.96 28.00
CA THR A 130 -9.41 6.62 29.20
C THR A 130 -8.07 7.33 28.93
N GLY A 131 -8.04 8.64 29.20
CA GLY A 131 -6.88 9.52 29.11
C GLY A 131 -6.51 10.06 27.73
N TRP A 132 -7.38 9.88 26.73
CA TRP A 132 -7.24 10.47 25.39
C TRP A 132 -6.94 11.99 25.40
N ALA A 133 -7.49 12.73 26.36
CA ALA A 133 -7.38 14.18 26.42
C ALA A 133 -5.97 14.70 26.73
N LYS A 134 -5.05 13.82 27.16
CA LYS A 134 -3.64 14.16 27.42
C LYS A 134 -2.74 13.91 26.21
N HIS A 135 -3.27 13.28 25.17
CA HIS A 135 -2.51 13.04 23.96
C HIS A 135 -2.19 14.36 23.26
N TRP A 136 -0.93 14.50 22.86
CA TRP A 136 -0.48 15.62 22.04
C TRP A 136 -0.54 15.22 20.56
N LYS A 137 -0.37 16.19 19.66
CA LYS A 137 -0.57 15.98 18.22
C LYS A 137 0.32 14.90 17.61
N GLY A 138 1.57 14.77 18.07
CA GLY A 138 2.59 13.97 17.40
C GLY A 138 3.50 14.83 16.50
N LEU A 139 4.40 14.17 15.79
CA LEU A 139 5.34 14.81 14.88
C LEU A 139 4.82 14.73 13.45
N GLN A 140 4.87 15.85 12.73
CA GLN A 140 4.52 15.93 11.31
C GLN A 140 5.73 16.42 10.53
N ILE A 141 6.19 15.60 9.60
CA ILE A 141 7.30 15.88 8.68
C ILE A 141 6.70 15.93 7.28
N ILE A 142 6.75 17.09 6.66
CA ILE A 142 6.10 17.34 5.37
C ILE A 142 7.16 17.99 4.47
N ASN A 143 7.33 17.44 3.27
CA ASN A 143 8.23 17.98 2.25
C ASN A 143 9.68 18.12 2.74
N SER A 144 10.23 17.05 3.32
CA SER A 144 11.64 17.01 3.75
C SER A 144 12.59 17.39 2.62
N PRO A 145 13.67 18.14 2.91
CA PRO A 145 14.76 18.30 1.95
C PRO A 145 15.43 16.95 1.66
N PHE A 146 15.97 16.84 0.45
CA PHE A 146 16.60 15.64 -0.06
C PHE A 146 17.72 15.98 -1.04
N HIS A 147 18.64 15.04 -1.21
CA HIS A 147 19.64 15.04 -2.26
C HIS A 147 19.54 13.74 -3.08
N TYR A 148 20.14 13.73 -4.28
CA TYR A 148 20.25 12.52 -5.07
C TYR A 148 21.48 11.73 -4.63
N ALA A 149 21.28 10.53 -4.11
CA ALA A 149 22.33 9.59 -3.74
C ALA A 149 22.41 8.45 -4.76
N TYR A 150 23.61 7.88 -4.95
CA TYR A 150 23.79 6.72 -5.82
C TYR A 150 23.17 5.47 -5.20
N SER A 151 22.34 4.75 -5.97
CA SER A 151 21.66 3.53 -5.54
C SER A 151 22.54 2.27 -5.67
N ASP A 152 23.62 2.36 -6.45
CA ASP A 152 24.48 1.24 -6.78
C ASP A 152 25.96 1.64 -6.87
N PRO A 153 26.89 0.69 -6.67
CA PRO A 153 28.34 0.92 -6.77
C PRO A 153 28.84 1.37 -8.15
N ASP A 154 28.13 1.03 -9.23
CA ASP A 154 28.51 1.35 -10.61
C ASP A 154 28.05 2.75 -11.05
N LEU A 155 27.34 3.45 -10.16
CA LEU A 155 26.85 4.81 -10.34
C LEU A 155 25.90 4.94 -11.55
N VAL A 156 25.05 3.94 -11.81
CA VAL A 156 24.09 3.99 -12.93
C VAL A 156 22.69 4.42 -12.50
N ALA A 157 22.35 4.26 -11.23
CA ALA A 157 21.07 4.59 -10.65
C ALA A 157 21.22 5.54 -9.47
N THR A 158 20.24 6.41 -9.28
CA THR A 158 20.16 7.33 -8.15
C THR A 158 18.79 7.23 -7.48
N HIS A 159 18.68 7.80 -6.29
CA HIS A 159 17.43 7.93 -5.57
C HIS A 159 17.40 9.21 -4.75
N MET A 160 16.21 9.66 -4.39
CA MET A 160 16.03 10.75 -3.45
C MET A 160 16.31 10.24 -2.03
N GLU A 161 17.43 10.65 -1.45
CA GLU A 161 17.78 10.37 -0.06
C GLU A 161 17.44 11.60 0.78
N SER A 162 16.71 11.41 1.88
CA SER A 162 16.37 12.52 2.76
C SER A 162 17.60 13.03 3.50
N ASP A 163 17.72 14.36 3.61
CA ASP A 163 18.71 14.99 4.49
C ASP A 163 18.32 14.86 5.97
N SER A 164 17.05 14.54 6.24
CA SER A 164 16.49 14.39 7.57
C SER A 164 16.75 13.00 8.14
N ARG A 165 17.17 12.96 9.42
CA ARG A 165 17.39 11.73 10.19
C ARG A 165 16.64 11.80 11.50
N LEU A 166 15.99 10.70 11.88
CA LEU A 166 15.38 10.50 13.18
C LEU A 166 16.11 9.35 13.88
N GLU A 167 16.82 9.67 14.96
CA GLU A 167 17.61 8.69 15.69
C GLU A 167 17.33 8.80 17.19
N TRP A 168 17.12 7.65 17.86
CA TRP A 168 16.98 7.57 19.33
C TRP A 168 15.84 8.43 19.89
N LEU A 169 14.63 8.24 19.36
CA LEU A 169 13.47 9.07 19.65
C LEU A 169 12.34 8.26 20.29
N ASP A 170 11.83 8.76 21.42
CA ASP A 170 10.65 8.24 22.10
C ASP A 170 9.43 9.15 21.82
N ILE A 171 8.41 8.63 21.15
CA ILE A 171 7.13 9.27 20.89
C ILE A 171 6.06 8.52 21.67
N LEU A 172 5.66 9.09 22.82
CA LEU A 172 4.70 8.46 23.73
C LEU A 172 3.42 9.29 23.80
N TYR A 173 2.27 8.62 23.86
CA TYR A 173 0.95 9.26 24.06
C TYR A 173 0.68 10.42 23.09
N ALA A 174 0.94 10.21 21.79
CA ALA A 174 0.74 11.18 20.71
C ALA A 174 -0.53 10.86 19.88
N GLY A 175 -0.79 11.63 18.82
CA GLY A 175 -1.84 11.32 17.86
C GLY A 175 -3.22 11.94 18.14
N TYR A 176 -3.30 13.00 18.95
CA TYR A 176 -4.53 13.80 19.10
C TYR A 176 -4.29 15.28 18.82
N ASP A 177 -4.94 15.81 17.79
CA ASP A 177 -4.86 17.22 17.43
C ASP A 177 -6.02 18.00 18.06
N ALA A 178 -5.73 18.70 19.15
CA ALA A 178 -6.69 19.52 19.87
C ALA A 178 -7.27 20.68 19.04
N SER A 179 -6.59 21.12 17.97
CA SER A 179 -7.04 22.23 17.13
C SER A 179 -8.22 21.83 16.24
N ILE A 180 -8.16 20.63 15.67
CA ILE A 180 -9.20 20.06 14.80
C ILE A 180 -10.12 19.08 15.54
N LYS A 181 -9.84 18.78 16.81
CA LYS A 181 -10.55 17.80 17.65
C LYS A 181 -10.64 16.42 17.00
N ASN A 182 -9.55 15.99 16.38
CA ASN A 182 -9.46 14.73 15.67
C ASN A 182 -8.14 14.02 15.95
N THR A 183 -8.09 12.71 15.72
CA THR A 183 -6.83 11.97 15.85
C THR A 183 -5.97 12.09 14.60
N THR A 184 -4.68 11.84 14.78
CA THR A 184 -3.69 11.72 13.72
C THR A 184 -2.65 10.68 14.14
N ALA A 185 -1.75 10.30 13.24
CA ALA A 185 -0.66 9.39 13.59
C ALA A 185 0.32 10.04 14.56
N ALA A 186 1.00 9.25 15.39
CA ALA A 186 2.02 9.77 16.31
C ALA A 186 3.24 10.33 15.55
N LEU A 187 3.61 9.69 14.42
CA LEU A 187 4.58 10.19 13.46
C LEU A 187 3.95 10.17 12.06
N TRP A 188 3.71 11.36 11.49
CA TRP A 188 3.18 11.55 10.14
C TRP A 188 4.29 12.06 9.22
N ILE A 189 4.53 11.37 8.12
CA ILE A 189 5.57 11.70 7.14
C ILE A 189 4.93 11.78 5.74
N GLU A 190 5.16 12.87 5.01
CA GLU A 190 4.72 13.04 3.62
C GLU A 190 5.90 13.43 2.72
N GLY A 191 6.06 12.72 1.59
CA GLY A 191 7.16 12.92 0.64
C GLY A 191 8.37 12.01 0.92
N VAL A 192 9.60 12.55 0.80
CA VAL A 192 10.82 11.74 1.00
C VAL A 192 10.98 11.38 2.48
N PRO A 193 10.95 10.08 2.83
CA PRO A 193 10.98 9.66 4.22
C PRO A 193 12.37 9.87 4.86
N PRO A 194 12.45 10.32 6.12
CA PRO A 194 13.71 10.39 6.85
C PRO A 194 14.28 9.01 7.13
N ILE A 195 15.59 8.93 7.37
CA ILE A 195 16.21 7.71 7.89
C ILE A 195 15.82 7.57 9.37
N MET A 196 15.12 6.49 9.73
CA MET A 196 14.62 6.24 11.08
C MET A 196 15.36 5.08 11.74
N ASN A 197 16.01 5.33 12.88
CA ASN A 197 16.76 4.33 13.61
C ASN A 197 16.59 4.49 15.13
N GLY A 198 16.18 3.45 15.85
CA GLY A 198 16.00 3.58 17.30
C GLY A 198 14.77 4.40 17.70
N ILE A 199 13.67 4.28 16.95
CA ILE A 199 12.41 5.01 17.24
C ILE A 199 11.50 4.14 18.09
N ARG A 200 10.99 4.69 19.19
CA ARG A 200 9.94 4.08 20.01
C ARG A 200 8.65 4.87 19.91
N VAL A 201 7.62 4.28 19.30
CA VAL A 201 6.27 4.84 19.26
C VAL A 201 5.35 3.98 20.11
N GLU A 202 4.78 4.56 21.17
CA GLU A 202 3.91 3.85 22.10
C GLU A 202 2.64 4.64 22.42
N ARG A 203 1.49 3.94 22.41
CA ARG A 203 0.18 4.46 22.85
C ARG A 203 -0.30 5.69 22.08
N SER A 204 -0.07 5.71 20.77
CA SER A 204 -0.74 6.66 19.87
C SER A 204 -2.26 6.53 19.98
N ALA A 205 -2.96 7.67 19.92
CA ALA A 205 -4.42 7.73 19.84
C ALA A 205 -4.97 7.27 18.46
N GLN A 206 -4.08 7.05 17.48
CA GLN A 206 -4.37 6.43 16.19
C GLN A 206 -3.16 5.59 15.77
N ASP A 207 -2.69 5.72 14.52
CA ASP A 207 -1.60 4.95 13.96
C ASP A 207 -0.27 5.34 14.64
N GLY A 208 0.67 4.39 14.69
CA GLY A 208 2.01 4.65 15.20
C GLY A 208 2.79 5.55 14.24
N ILE A 209 3.15 5.00 13.08
CA ILE A 209 3.88 5.69 12.01
C ILE A 209 3.02 5.68 10.75
N TYR A 210 2.83 6.84 10.12
CA TYR A 210 2.09 6.97 8.86
C TYR A 210 2.96 7.67 7.82
N LEU A 211 3.29 6.95 6.75
CA LEU A 211 4.02 7.47 5.59
C LEU A 211 3.07 7.60 4.41
N ARG A 212 2.85 8.83 3.96
CA ARG A 212 1.97 9.17 2.85
C ARG A 212 2.79 9.52 1.61
N GLU A 213 2.46 8.86 0.51
CA GLU A 213 3.07 9.08 -0.81
C GLU A 213 4.61 9.12 -0.79
N PRO A 214 5.28 8.12 -0.16
CA PRO A 214 6.73 8.11 -0.12
C PRO A 214 7.33 8.10 -1.54
N SER A 215 8.20 9.07 -1.80
CA SER A 215 8.80 9.35 -3.11
C SER A 215 10.28 8.95 -3.21
N GLY A 216 10.80 8.28 -2.19
CA GLY A 216 12.15 7.70 -2.14
C GLY A 216 12.19 6.48 -1.20
N PRO A 217 13.34 5.80 -1.09
CA PRO A 217 13.49 4.68 -0.16
C PRO A 217 13.36 5.16 1.29
N GLY A 218 12.60 4.40 2.09
CA GLY A 218 12.46 4.66 3.53
C GLY A 218 13.04 3.51 4.35
N LEU A 219 13.76 3.84 5.41
CA LEU A 219 14.34 2.87 6.34
C LEU A 219 13.81 3.11 7.75
N ILE A 220 13.23 2.07 8.35
CA ILE A 220 12.89 1.99 9.78
C ILE A 220 13.70 0.85 10.37
N ALA A 221 14.67 1.18 11.22
CA ALA A 221 15.58 0.21 11.84
C ALA A 221 15.55 0.28 13.36
N ASN A 222 15.80 -0.85 14.04
CA ASN A 222 16.01 -0.93 15.50
C ASN A 222 14.91 -0.23 16.31
N SER A 223 13.66 -0.34 15.86
CA SER A 223 12.55 0.47 16.36
C SER A 223 11.48 -0.37 17.06
N SER A 224 10.59 0.26 17.82
CA SER A 224 9.44 -0.42 18.43
C SER A 224 8.18 0.42 18.27
N VAL A 225 7.12 -0.17 17.72
CA VAL A 225 5.82 0.47 17.48
C VAL A 225 4.73 -0.35 18.15
N VAL A 226 4.31 0.08 19.34
CA VAL A 226 3.55 -0.78 20.26
C VAL A 226 2.32 -0.10 20.86
N PHE A 227 1.26 -0.89 21.10
CA PHE A 227 0.05 -0.44 21.81
C PHE A 227 -0.63 0.80 21.20
N ASN A 228 -0.51 1.00 19.89
CA ASN A 228 -1.16 2.12 19.21
C ASN A 228 -2.64 1.79 18.92
N ARG A 229 -3.52 2.79 19.05
CA ARG A 229 -4.97 2.64 18.83
C ARG A 229 -5.37 2.50 17.35
N GLY A 230 -4.41 2.68 16.43
CA GLY A 230 -4.52 2.40 15.01
C GLY A 230 -3.59 1.28 14.57
N HIS A 231 -3.17 1.32 13.31
CA HIS A 231 -2.16 0.42 12.76
C HIS A 231 -0.78 0.73 13.37
N GLY A 232 0.14 -0.23 13.31
CA GLY A 232 1.52 0.01 13.73
C GLY A 232 2.23 0.96 12.76
N ILE A 233 2.57 0.45 11.58
CA ILE A 233 3.24 1.21 10.52
C ILE A 233 2.36 1.20 9.27
N VAL A 234 1.98 2.39 8.80
CA VAL A 234 1.19 2.59 7.60
C VAL A 234 2.08 3.19 6.51
N ILE A 235 2.11 2.56 5.35
CA ILE A 235 2.77 3.03 4.13
C ILE A 235 1.70 3.13 3.06
N ASP A 236 1.31 4.35 2.72
CA ASP A 236 0.18 4.60 1.84
C ASP A 236 0.57 5.30 0.54
N ASN A 237 0.03 4.81 -0.57
CA ASN A 237 0.20 5.35 -1.92
C ASN A 237 1.67 5.56 -2.32
N THR A 238 2.52 4.56 -2.05
CA THR A 238 3.93 4.62 -2.46
C THR A 238 4.08 4.92 -3.97
N THR A 239 4.93 5.90 -4.30
CA THR A 239 5.20 6.32 -5.69
C THR A 239 6.52 5.78 -6.22
N ASP A 240 7.60 5.81 -5.44
CA ASP A 240 8.87 5.13 -5.74
C ASP A 240 9.01 3.84 -4.90
N ALA A 241 8.39 3.83 -3.73
CA ALA A 241 9.02 3.51 -2.47
C ALA A 241 9.46 2.06 -2.28
N ARG A 242 10.78 1.97 -2.07
CA ARG A 242 11.48 0.87 -1.47
C ARG A 242 11.45 1.04 0.04
N MET A 243 10.51 0.38 0.70
CA MET A 243 10.36 0.48 2.15
C MET A 243 11.08 -0.66 2.85
N PHE A 244 12.03 -0.33 3.72
CA PHE A 244 12.81 -1.28 4.50
C PHE A 244 12.47 -1.16 5.98
N ILE A 245 12.01 -2.25 6.57
CA ILE A 245 11.77 -2.38 8.00
C ILE A 245 12.73 -3.45 8.52
N ASN A 246 13.62 -3.10 9.44
CA ASN A 246 14.63 -4.01 9.96
C ASN A 246 14.68 -3.96 11.49
N MET A 247 14.91 -5.09 12.15
CA MET A 247 15.11 -5.16 13.61
C MET A 247 14.03 -4.39 14.39
N THR A 248 12.77 -4.48 13.95
CA THR A 248 11.67 -3.66 14.47
C THR A 248 10.60 -4.54 15.12
N ALA A 249 10.13 -4.14 16.30
CA ALA A 249 9.05 -4.79 17.01
C ALA A 249 7.72 -4.03 16.79
N ILE A 250 6.74 -4.67 16.18
CA ILE A 250 5.44 -4.08 15.83
C ILE A 250 4.35 -4.91 16.51
N THR A 251 4.02 -4.54 17.74
CA THR A 251 3.26 -5.45 18.62
C THR A 251 2.08 -4.79 19.31
N ASN A 252 1.00 -5.55 19.47
CA ASN A 252 -0.17 -5.16 20.26
C ASN A 252 -0.86 -3.87 19.77
N ASN A 253 -0.85 -3.59 18.47
CA ASN A 253 -1.59 -2.47 17.88
C ASN A 253 -3.05 -2.86 17.61
N TYR A 254 -3.96 -1.89 17.64
CA TYR A 254 -5.41 -2.10 17.48
C TYR A 254 -5.81 -2.31 16.02
N GLY A 255 -4.96 -1.91 15.07
CA GLY A 255 -5.08 -2.24 13.65
C GLY A 255 -4.11 -3.35 13.25
N ASP A 256 -3.76 -3.37 11.98
CA ASP A 256 -2.70 -4.23 11.45
C ASP A 256 -1.32 -3.83 11.97
N GLY A 257 -0.39 -4.77 12.00
CA GLY A 257 1.02 -4.48 12.32
C GLY A 257 1.62 -3.54 11.27
N VAL A 258 1.70 -4.01 10.03
CA VAL A 258 2.11 -3.20 8.87
C VAL A 258 0.97 -3.15 7.87
N TRP A 259 0.55 -1.93 7.52
CA TRP A 259 -0.42 -1.69 6.46
C TRP A 259 0.30 -1.02 5.28
N TYR A 260 0.37 -1.70 4.15
CA TYR A 260 1.07 -1.25 2.96
C TYR A 260 0.10 -1.14 1.79
N ARG A 261 0.09 -0.01 1.10
CA ARG A 261 -0.64 0.16 -0.15
C ARG A 261 0.23 0.81 -1.21
N GLN A 262 0.41 0.10 -2.31
CA GLN A 262 1.02 0.67 -3.50
C GLN A 262 0.04 1.58 -4.24
N LYS A 263 0.54 2.72 -4.73
CA LYS A 263 -0.29 3.63 -5.53
C LYS A 263 -0.78 2.90 -6.78
N TYR A 264 -2.09 2.87 -6.95
CA TYR A 264 -2.76 2.23 -8.08
C TYR A 264 -3.34 3.30 -8.99
N ALA A 265 -2.81 3.41 -10.20
CA ALA A 265 -3.23 4.38 -11.23
C ALA A 265 -3.15 5.87 -10.79
N GLY A 266 -3.34 6.77 -11.76
CA GLY A 266 -3.37 8.21 -11.52
C GLY A 266 -2.04 8.93 -11.74
N ILE A 267 -2.11 10.26 -11.70
CA ILE A 267 -0.99 11.16 -12.02
C ILE A 267 0.04 11.11 -10.89
N THR A 268 1.32 10.94 -11.24
CA THR A 268 2.43 11.15 -10.29
C THR A 268 2.83 12.61 -10.32
N LEU A 269 2.79 13.24 -9.15
CA LEU A 269 3.23 14.62 -8.96
C LEU A 269 4.66 14.63 -8.45
N VAL A 270 5.50 15.47 -9.03
CA VAL A 270 6.88 15.69 -8.61
C VAL A 270 7.00 17.10 -8.07
N GLN A 271 7.67 17.22 -6.93
CA GLN A 271 7.96 18.52 -6.33
C GLN A 271 9.06 19.23 -7.15
N LYS A 272 8.77 20.44 -7.61
CA LYS A 272 9.76 21.32 -8.23
C LYS A 272 9.96 22.58 -7.41
N MET A 273 11.21 23.03 -7.35
CA MET A 273 11.59 24.29 -6.73
C MET A 273 11.81 25.32 -7.84
N SER A 274 11.00 26.39 -7.85
CA SER A 274 11.29 27.57 -8.67
C SER A 274 12.17 28.52 -7.86
N SER A 275 13.40 28.73 -8.31
CA SER A 275 14.29 29.76 -7.79
C SER A 275 14.16 31.03 -8.65
N SER A 276 13.27 31.93 -8.28
CA SER A 276 13.37 33.34 -8.70
C SER A 276 13.96 34.15 -7.56
N ALA A 277 14.74 35.18 -7.89
CA ALA A 277 15.79 35.80 -7.06
C ALA A 277 15.39 36.33 -5.66
N ASP A 278 14.14 36.21 -5.22
CA ASP A 278 13.70 36.55 -3.86
C ASP A 278 12.54 35.68 -3.31
N ARG A 279 12.11 34.62 -4.01
CA ARG A 279 11.05 33.71 -3.52
C ARG A 279 11.30 32.27 -3.96
N HIS A 280 11.53 31.41 -2.98
CA HIS A 280 11.46 29.96 -3.15
C HIS A 280 9.99 29.55 -3.14
N SER A 281 9.40 29.26 -4.31
CA SER A 281 8.08 28.62 -4.38
C SER A 281 8.25 27.13 -4.69
N LEU A 282 7.69 26.31 -3.81
CA LEU A 282 7.52 24.88 -4.01
C LEU A 282 6.17 24.66 -4.72
N PHE A 283 6.19 23.94 -5.84
CA PHE A 283 4.98 23.59 -6.56
C PHE A 283 5.09 22.17 -7.11
N TYR A 284 3.94 21.56 -7.38
CA TYR A 284 3.83 20.20 -7.89
C TYR A 284 3.48 20.23 -9.38
N GLU A 285 4.18 19.43 -10.16
CA GLU A 285 3.86 19.18 -11.57
C GLU A 285 3.75 17.68 -11.84
N GLU A 286 2.99 17.31 -12.86
CA GLU A 286 2.99 15.94 -13.37
C GLU A 286 4.39 15.50 -13.83
N GLU A 287 4.81 14.31 -13.41
CA GLU A 287 6.03 13.66 -13.89
C GLU A 287 5.94 13.43 -15.39
N LYS A 288 6.78 14.10 -16.17
CA LYS A 288 6.82 13.90 -17.62
C LYS A 288 7.66 12.66 -17.95
N PRO A 289 7.20 11.77 -18.85
CA PRO A 289 8.01 10.67 -19.35
C PRO A 289 9.34 11.18 -19.91
N ARG A 290 10.42 10.51 -19.56
CA ARG A 290 11.76 10.78 -20.07
C ARG A 290 11.85 10.48 -21.57
N VAL A 291 11.23 9.39 -21.97
CA VAL A 291 11.23 8.88 -23.35
C VAL A 291 9.82 8.44 -23.69
N GLU A 292 9.36 8.84 -24.88
CA GLU A 292 8.18 8.28 -25.53
C GLU A 292 8.69 7.33 -26.61
N MET A 293 8.56 6.01 -26.40
CA MET A 293 9.28 4.99 -27.17
C MET A 293 8.75 4.80 -28.59
N CYS A 294 7.63 5.41 -28.95
CA CYS A 294 7.09 5.38 -30.32
C CYS A 294 7.70 6.49 -31.20
N THR A 295 8.36 7.47 -30.58
CA THR A 295 8.99 8.61 -31.26
C THR A 295 10.49 8.71 -31.01
N ASN A 296 10.97 8.27 -29.85
CA ASN A 296 12.38 8.25 -29.49
C ASN A 296 12.76 6.88 -28.90
N HIS A 297 13.69 6.18 -29.56
CA HIS A 297 14.01 4.78 -29.28
C HIS A 297 15.27 4.58 -28.42
N GLU A 298 15.82 5.67 -27.87
CA GLU A 298 17.03 5.66 -27.06
C GLU A 298 16.84 6.37 -25.72
N ILE A 299 17.44 5.81 -24.68
CA ILE A 299 17.55 6.46 -23.39
C ILE A 299 18.80 7.36 -23.40
N PRO A 300 18.68 8.66 -23.05
CA PRO A 300 19.84 9.53 -22.95
C PRO A 300 20.87 9.00 -21.95
N SER A 301 22.11 8.76 -22.40
CA SER A 301 23.18 8.16 -21.59
C SER A 301 23.70 9.04 -20.45
N ASN A 302 23.31 10.31 -20.42
CA ASN A 302 23.72 11.31 -19.42
C ASN A 302 22.80 11.34 -18.18
N HIS A 303 21.86 10.41 -18.05
CA HIS A 303 20.92 10.37 -16.94
C HIS A 303 21.02 9.06 -16.18
N PHE A 304 20.85 9.17 -14.86
CA PHE A 304 20.78 8.02 -13.97
C PHE A 304 19.37 7.42 -13.95
N PHE A 305 19.29 6.11 -13.75
CA PHE A 305 18.04 5.41 -13.48
C PHE A 305 17.42 5.88 -12.15
N PRO A 306 16.08 5.82 -11.99
CA PRO A 306 15.11 5.27 -12.95
C PRO A 306 14.69 6.21 -14.08
N HIS A 307 14.08 5.64 -15.12
CA HIS A 307 13.50 6.39 -16.24
C HIS A 307 12.03 6.03 -16.43
N LEU A 308 11.16 7.04 -16.37
CA LEU A 308 9.75 6.91 -16.77
C LEU A 308 9.66 6.87 -18.30
N ILE A 309 9.17 5.76 -18.83
CA ILE A 309 8.99 5.52 -20.26
C ILE A 309 7.51 5.48 -20.56
N ARG A 310 7.10 6.08 -21.68
CA ARG A 310 5.75 6.01 -22.22
C ARG A 310 5.77 5.33 -23.58
N ALA A 311 4.77 4.52 -23.87
CA ALA A 311 4.46 4.08 -25.23
C ALA A 311 3.01 4.44 -25.55
N ASN A 312 2.80 5.23 -26.60
CA ASN A 312 1.48 5.68 -27.04
C ASN A 312 1.24 5.25 -28.50
N LEU A 313 0.53 4.13 -28.69
CA LEU A 313 -0.03 3.76 -30.00
C LEU A 313 -1.41 4.36 -30.15
N ARG A 314 -1.57 5.29 -31.09
CA ARG A 314 -2.86 5.96 -31.33
C ARG A 314 -3.76 5.16 -32.25
N ASN A 315 -5.06 5.29 -32.05
CA ASN A 315 -6.07 4.80 -32.98
C ASN A 315 -5.79 5.32 -34.41
N GLY A 316 -5.86 4.43 -35.39
CA GLY A 316 -5.59 4.71 -36.80
C GLY A 316 -4.11 4.64 -37.20
N THR A 317 -3.20 4.34 -36.26
CA THR A 317 -1.79 4.07 -36.60
C THR A 317 -1.71 2.83 -37.49
N ALA A 318 -1.07 2.95 -38.65
CA ALA A 318 -0.87 1.83 -39.57
C ALA A 318 0.22 0.87 -39.04
N ILE A 319 -0.06 -0.43 -39.05
CA ILE A 319 0.83 -1.50 -38.61
C ILE A 319 1.09 -2.42 -39.81
N GLU A 320 2.35 -2.56 -40.20
CA GLU A 320 2.76 -3.50 -41.24
C GLU A 320 3.44 -4.71 -40.59
N ALA A 321 3.03 -5.93 -40.97
CA ALA A 321 3.52 -7.16 -40.34
C ALA A 321 5.01 -7.44 -40.61
N ASP A 322 5.54 -6.93 -41.73
CA ASP A 322 6.93 -7.12 -42.14
C ASP A 322 7.87 -6.03 -41.60
N LEU A 323 7.32 -5.01 -40.94
CA LEU A 323 8.09 -3.94 -40.33
C LEU A 323 8.27 -4.16 -38.82
N PRO A 324 9.39 -3.67 -38.25
CA PRO A 324 9.60 -3.71 -36.82
C PRO A 324 8.58 -2.85 -36.08
N ASN A 325 8.38 -3.16 -34.79
CA ASN A 325 7.41 -2.46 -33.94
C ASN A 325 7.67 -0.95 -33.96
N ILE A 326 6.62 -0.14 -34.07
CA ILE A 326 6.73 1.33 -34.04
C ILE A 326 7.26 1.79 -32.68
N CYS A 327 6.69 1.25 -31.61
CA CYS A 327 7.07 1.58 -30.25
C CYS A 327 8.12 0.59 -29.77
N TRP A 328 9.36 1.06 -29.67
CA TRP A 328 10.47 0.26 -29.19
C TRP A 328 11.55 1.11 -28.55
N LEU A 329 12.34 0.48 -27.69
CA LEU A 329 13.44 1.10 -26.95
C LEU A 329 14.51 0.05 -26.72
N THR A 330 15.77 0.44 -26.88
CA THR A 330 16.90 -0.36 -26.40
C THR A 330 17.45 0.26 -25.12
N VAL A 331 17.67 -0.58 -24.11
CA VAL A 331 18.27 -0.17 -22.85
C VAL A 331 19.62 -0.86 -22.74
N SER A 332 20.67 -0.05 -22.66
CA SER A 332 22.05 -0.53 -22.59
C SER A 332 22.76 0.18 -21.45
N LEU A 333 23.43 -0.58 -20.59
CA LEU A 333 24.40 -0.08 -19.63
C LEU A 333 25.79 -0.60 -20.03
N PRO A 334 26.88 0.07 -19.60
CA PRO A 334 28.24 -0.39 -19.89
C PRO A 334 28.41 -1.87 -19.50
N PRO A 335 28.99 -2.74 -20.34
CA PRO A 335 28.98 -4.20 -20.14
C PRO A 335 29.92 -4.69 -19.03
N ARG A 336 30.20 -3.87 -18.02
CA ARG A 336 31.18 -4.13 -16.97
C ARG A 336 30.67 -5.10 -15.91
N LEU A 337 29.37 -5.07 -15.62
CA LEU A 337 28.73 -5.93 -14.63
C LEU A 337 27.44 -6.55 -15.18
N ALA A 338 26.95 -7.56 -14.47
CA ALA A 338 25.60 -8.07 -14.66
C ALA A 338 24.60 -7.12 -13.98
N TYR A 339 23.64 -6.63 -14.76
CA TYR A 339 22.58 -5.72 -14.29
C TYR A 339 21.24 -6.43 -14.26
N THR A 340 20.39 -6.04 -13.31
CA THR A 340 18.97 -6.37 -13.32
C THR A 340 18.18 -5.11 -13.62
N TYR A 341 17.45 -5.11 -14.72
CA TYR A 341 16.46 -4.09 -15.02
C TYR A 341 15.12 -4.50 -14.43
N THR A 342 14.44 -3.63 -13.71
CA THR A 342 13.07 -3.90 -13.24
C THR A 342 12.09 -2.94 -13.89
N LEU A 343 11.10 -3.49 -14.60
CA LEU A 343 10.01 -2.72 -15.21
C LEU A 343 8.86 -2.60 -14.21
N GLN A 344 8.61 -1.39 -13.71
CA GLN A 344 7.53 -1.07 -12.78
C GLN A 344 6.40 -0.35 -13.53
N PHE A 345 5.25 -0.99 -13.70
CA PHE A 345 4.12 -0.42 -14.42
C PHE A 345 3.39 0.65 -13.60
N ILE A 346 3.13 1.81 -14.22
CA ILE A 346 2.51 2.97 -13.58
C ILE A 346 1.09 3.20 -14.12
N THR A 347 0.91 3.15 -15.44
CA THR A 347 -0.40 3.23 -16.12
C THR A 347 -0.47 2.22 -17.25
N VAL A 348 -1.65 1.59 -17.41
CA VAL A 348 -1.93 0.64 -18.49
C VAL A 348 -3.33 0.89 -19.02
N THR A 349 -3.42 1.31 -20.27
CA THR A 349 -4.67 1.57 -20.98
C THR A 349 -4.64 0.89 -22.34
N ASN A 350 -5.70 0.17 -22.66
CA ASN A 350 -5.87 -0.47 -23.97
C ASN A 350 -7.33 -0.36 -24.41
N LEU A 351 -7.64 0.64 -25.23
CA LEU A 351 -8.99 0.93 -25.68
C LEU A 351 -9.38 0.18 -26.96
N ASN A 352 -8.63 -0.86 -27.35
CA ASN A 352 -9.04 -1.71 -28.47
C ASN A 352 -10.37 -2.43 -28.12
N PRO A 353 -11.35 -2.48 -29.05
CA PRO A 353 -12.62 -3.16 -28.79
C PRO A 353 -12.40 -4.65 -28.51
N VAL A 354 -12.95 -5.16 -27.39
CA VAL A 354 -12.82 -6.59 -27.03
C VAL A 354 -13.33 -7.53 -28.15
N SER A 355 -14.34 -7.09 -28.90
CA SER A 355 -14.93 -7.84 -30.02
C SER A 355 -14.07 -7.91 -31.27
N SER A 356 -13.06 -7.04 -31.42
CA SER A 356 -12.26 -7.02 -32.63
C SER A 356 -11.18 -8.10 -32.67
N GLY A 357 -10.86 -8.71 -31.53
CA GLY A 357 -9.80 -9.70 -31.45
C GLY A 357 -8.39 -9.14 -31.61
N ALA A 358 -8.23 -7.81 -31.70
CA ALA A 358 -6.94 -7.15 -31.69
C ALA A 358 -6.22 -7.39 -30.36
N LYS A 359 -4.89 -7.58 -30.41
CA LYS A 359 -4.06 -7.85 -29.24
C LYS A 359 -2.86 -6.93 -29.22
N THR A 360 -2.47 -6.51 -28.03
CA THR A 360 -1.24 -5.74 -27.83
C THR A 360 -0.45 -6.36 -26.71
N ASN A 361 0.82 -6.69 -26.98
CA ASN A 361 1.73 -7.27 -26.00
C ASN A 361 2.98 -6.39 -25.87
N LEU A 362 3.42 -6.14 -24.64
CA LEU A 362 4.76 -5.63 -24.38
C LEU A 362 5.74 -6.81 -24.42
N ILE A 363 6.65 -6.77 -25.38
CA ILE A 363 7.70 -7.78 -25.53
C ILE A 363 9.01 -7.28 -24.95
N VAL A 364 9.74 -8.17 -24.28
CA VAL A 364 11.09 -7.90 -23.75
C VAL A 364 12.03 -8.99 -24.21
N CYS A 365 13.16 -8.61 -24.79
CA CYS A 365 14.06 -9.50 -25.50
C CYS A 365 15.52 -9.16 -25.23
N ASP A 366 16.41 -10.13 -25.46
CA ASP A 366 17.83 -9.82 -25.62
C ASP A 366 18.06 -9.11 -26.95
N SER A 367 18.98 -8.14 -26.94
CA SER A 367 19.34 -7.36 -28.11
C SER A 367 20.83 -7.48 -28.42
N HIS A 368 21.15 -7.71 -29.69
CA HIS A 368 22.53 -7.75 -30.19
C HIS A 368 22.88 -6.43 -30.88
N GLY A 369 22.85 -5.33 -30.11
CA GLY A 369 23.15 -3.97 -30.58
C GLY A 369 21.91 -3.09 -30.72
N ALA A 370 22.04 -1.94 -31.42
CA ALA A 370 20.92 -1.03 -31.66
C ALA A 370 20.05 -1.49 -32.84
N THR A 371 19.52 -2.72 -32.76
CA THR A 371 18.59 -3.26 -33.76
C THR A 371 17.16 -3.05 -33.31
N ASN A 372 16.29 -2.63 -34.24
CA ASN A 372 14.84 -2.47 -34.03
C ASN A 372 14.08 -3.81 -34.00
N PHE A 373 14.76 -4.93 -33.74
CA PHE A 373 14.20 -6.27 -33.79
C PHE A 373 14.44 -7.00 -32.48
N CYS A 374 13.42 -7.76 -32.06
CA CYS A 374 13.50 -8.67 -30.93
C CYS A 374 14.06 -10.02 -31.41
N ALA A 375 15.30 -10.35 -31.03
CA ALA A 375 15.92 -11.60 -31.43
C ALA A 375 15.31 -12.82 -30.71
N GLU A 376 15.32 -12.80 -29.38
CA GLU A 376 14.76 -13.87 -28.54
C GLU A 376 13.81 -13.28 -27.49
N GLU A 377 12.51 -13.55 -27.63
CA GLU A 377 11.48 -13.10 -26.68
C GLU A 377 11.70 -13.78 -25.32
N ARG A 378 12.00 -12.99 -24.28
CA ARG A 378 12.05 -13.46 -22.90
C ARG A 378 10.70 -13.37 -22.21
N TYR A 379 9.97 -12.29 -22.51
CA TYR A 379 8.65 -12.03 -21.97
C TYR A 379 7.75 -11.44 -23.04
N SER A 380 6.49 -11.84 -23.02
CA SER A 380 5.41 -11.29 -23.85
C SER A 380 4.21 -11.04 -22.94
N ILE A 381 4.04 -9.79 -22.52
CA ILE A 381 3.07 -9.39 -21.50
C ILE A 381 1.84 -8.81 -22.20
N PRO A 382 0.65 -9.43 -22.07
CA PRO A 382 -0.56 -8.87 -22.66
C PRO A 382 -0.93 -7.55 -21.97
N ILE A 383 -1.19 -6.53 -22.78
CA ILE A 383 -1.66 -5.21 -22.31
C ILE A 383 -3.19 -5.26 -22.29
N ILE A 384 -3.76 -5.37 -21.10
CA ILE A 384 -5.20 -5.43 -20.89
C ILE A 384 -5.63 -4.17 -20.14
N ASP A 385 -6.71 -3.54 -20.58
CA ASP A 385 -7.19 -2.29 -19.99
C ASP A 385 -7.43 -2.42 -18.49
N GLY A 386 -6.86 -1.49 -17.72
CA GLY A 386 -6.99 -1.48 -16.26
C GLY A 386 -6.31 -2.63 -15.51
N VAL A 387 -5.60 -3.53 -16.21
CA VAL A 387 -4.85 -4.64 -15.59
C VAL A 387 -3.37 -4.30 -15.54
N PHE A 388 -2.83 -4.23 -14.33
CA PHE A 388 -1.43 -3.86 -14.09
C PHE A 388 -0.58 -5.12 -13.92
N PRO A 389 0.41 -5.37 -14.79
CA PRO A 389 1.31 -6.49 -14.63
C PRO A 389 2.14 -6.38 -13.35
N GLN A 390 2.65 -7.52 -12.87
CA GLN A 390 3.68 -7.54 -11.84
C GLN A 390 4.96 -6.85 -12.34
N SER A 391 5.76 -6.30 -11.43
CA SER A 391 7.05 -5.73 -11.79
C SER A 391 7.98 -6.83 -12.30
N LEU A 392 8.62 -6.58 -13.43
CA LEU A 392 9.38 -7.60 -14.16
C LEU A 392 10.88 -7.38 -14.00
N PRO A 393 11.61 -8.25 -13.28
CA PRO A 393 13.06 -8.22 -13.24
C PRO A 393 13.66 -8.96 -14.44
N VAL A 394 14.58 -8.31 -15.17
CA VAL A 394 15.26 -8.81 -16.36
C VAL A 394 16.76 -8.71 -16.14
N ARG A 395 17.43 -9.87 -16.02
CA ARG A 395 18.88 -9.93 -15.83
C ARG A 395 19.60 -9.79 -17.16
N SER A 396 20.57 -8.90 -17.27
CA SER A 396 21.46 -8.76 -18.41
C SER A 396 22.90 -9.04 -18.00
N ASN A 397 23.58 -9.89 -18.78
CA ASN A 397 25.00 -10.18 -18.63
C ASN A 397 25.86 -9.25 -19.52
N GLY A 398 25.48 -7.97 -19.60
CA GLY A 398 26.16 -6.94 -20.39
C GLY A 398 25.63 -6.74 -21.82
N ASN A 399 24.61 -7.51 -22.24
CA ASN A 399 23.91 -7.26 -23.52
C ASN A 399 22.77 -6.25 -23.34
N PRO A 400 22.52 -5.36 -24.31
CA PRO A 400 21.35 -4.49 -24.26
C PRO A 400 20.05 -5.32 -24.20
N ILE A 401 19.04 -4.78 -23.52
CA ILE A 401 17.68 -5.33 -23.57
C ILE A 401 16.85 -4.52 -24.56
N TYR A 402 16.03 -5.21 -25.35
CA TYR A 402 15.04 -4.62 -26.23
C TYR A 402 13.67 -4.68 -25.56
N ILE A 403 12.94 -3.56 -25.57
CA ILE A 403 11.56 -3.49 -25.11
C ILE A 403 10.75 -2.93 -26.27
N GLY A 404 9.64 -3.59 -26.63
CA GLY A 404 8.78 -3.12 -27.71
C GLY A 404 7.32 -3.44 -27.48
N LEU A 405 6.45 -2.68 -28.15
CA LEU A 405 5.01 -2.91 -28.13
C LEU A 405 4.61 -3.60 -29.44
N LYS A 406 4.32 -4.89 -29.35
CA LYS A 406 3.85 -5.71 -30.49
C LYS A 406 2.33 -5.63 -30.56
N HIS A 407 1.80 -5.14 -31.67
CA HIS A 407 0.36 -5.06 -31.90
C HIS A 407 -0.05 -6.00 -33.03
N GLU A 408 -1.08 -6.81 -32.78
CA GLU A 408 -1.72 -7.70 -33.73
C GLU A 408 -3.11 -7.13 -34.03
N PRO A 409 -3.33 -6.53 -35.24
CA PRO A 409 -4.62 -5.98 -35.63
C PRO A 409 -5.73 -7.03 -35.67
N GLY A 410 -6.98 -6.60 -35.47
CA GLY A 410 -8.14 -7.47 -35.63
C GLY A 410 -8.31 -7.96 -37.08
N PRO A 411 -8.96 -9.12 -37.30
CA PRO A 411 -9.14 -9.70 -38.63
C PRO A 411 -10.05 -8.87 -39.55
N MET A 412 -10.87 -7.97 -38.98
CA MET A 412 -11.77 -7.09 -39.75
C MET A 412 -11.12 -5.75 -40.14
N THR A 413 -9.98 -5.43 -39.54
CA THR A 413 -9.30 -4.12 -39.60
C THR A 413 -7.80 -4.35 -39.76
N PRO A 414 -7.40 -5.09 -40.82
CA PRO A 414 -6.01 -5.48 -40.99
C PRO A 414 -5.13 -4.24 -41.13
N GLY A 415 -4.04 -4.23 -40.37
CA GLY A 415 -2.99 -3.23 -40.47
C GLY A 415 -3.28 -1.87 -39.84
N ILE A 416 -4.28 -1.74 -38.97
CA ILE A 416 -4.50 -0.52 -38.17
C ILE A 416 -4.73 -0.83 -36.70
N VAL A 417 -4.29 0.09 -35.84
CA VAL A 417 -4.66 0.09 -34.41
C VAL A 417 -6.08 0.64 -34.24
N GLU A 418 -6.95 -0.06 -33.52
CA GLU A 418 -8.38 0.24 -33.46
C GLU A 418 -8.81 1.13 -32.28
N GLY A 419 -7.98 1.18 -31.24
CA GLY A 419 -8.17 2.02 -30.06
C GLY A 419 -6.83 2.43 -29.47
N ASP A 420 -6.81 3.55 -28.75
CA ASP A 420 -5.58 4.07 -28.15
C ASP A 420 -5.02 3.05 -27.13
N VAL A 421 -3.73 2.75 -27.27
CA VAL A 421 -2.96 1.98 -26.29
C VAL A 421 -1.92 2.91 -25.69
N ASP A 422 -2.03 3.14 -24.39
CA ASP A 422 -1.12 3.99 -23.62
C ASP A 422 -0.59 3.22 -22.42
N ILE A 423 0.72 3.04 -22.38
CA ILE A 423 1.40 2.42 -21.25
C ILE A 423 2.50 3.33 -20.73
N GLN A 424 2.61 3.43 -19.40
CA GLN A 424 3.73 4.06 -18.74
C GLN A 424 4.33 3.10 -17.73
N PHE A 425 5.66 3.01 -17.74
CA PHE A 425 6.40 2.20 -16.78
C PHE A 425 7.75 2.85 -16.47
N ARG A 426 8.23 2.65 -15.24
CA ARG A 426 9.59 3.04 -14.86
C ARG A 426 10.54 1.86 -15.06
N ILE A 427 11.67 2.13 -15.68
CA ILE A 427 12.79 1.20 -15.72
C ILE A 427 13.71 1.56 -14.57
N HIS A 428 13.91 0.62 -13.65
CA HIS A 428 14.93 0.66 -12.62
C HIS A 428 16.12 -0.18 -13.06
N ALA A 429 17.34 0.20 -12.70
CA ALA A 429 18.53 -0.60 -12.93
C ALA A 429 19.27 -0.82 -11.61
N SER A 430 19.77 -2.03 -11.42
CA SER A 430 20.57 -2.40 -10.25
C SER A 430 21.66 -3.39 -10.65
N VAL A 431 22.74 -3.44 -9.87
CA VAL A 431 23.79 -4.46 -10.00
C VAL A 431 23.54 -5.61 -9.03
N LEU A 432 24.22 -6.74 -9.27
CA LEU A 432 24.27 -7.90 -8.36
C LEU A 432 22.90 -8.58 -8.15
N ASP A 433 22.12 -8.70 -9.22
CA ASP A 433 20.83 -9.41 -9.21
C ASP A 433 19.77 -8.86 -8.24
N LYS A 434 19.92 -7.62 -7.76
CA LYS A 434 18.99 -7.02 -6.79
C LYS A 434 17.69 -6.58 -7.48
N ALA A 435 16.63 -7.37 -7.36
CA ALA A 435 15.31 -6.94 -7.84
C ALA A 435 14.82 -5.69 -7.07
N TYR A 436 13.93 -4.94 -7.70
CA TYR A 436 13.27 -3.81 -7.08
C TYR A 436 12.24 -4.28 -6.04
N TYR A 437 12.31 -3.74 -4.81
CA TYR A 437 11.40 -4.08 -3.71
C TYR A 437 10.41 -2.95 -3.48
N GLY A 438 9.14 -3.28 -3.27
CA GLY A 438 8.15 -2.34 -2.71
C GLY A 438 8.23 -2.32 -1.18
N LEU A 439 8.20 -3.51 -0.57
CA LEU A 439 8.29 -3.69 0.88
C LEU A 439 9.27 -4.81 1.23
N ASN A 440 10.20 -4.54 2.15
CA ASN A 440 11.15 -5.51 2.63
C ASN A 440 11.23 -5.45 4.16
N ILE A 441 10.79 -6.51 4.83
CA ILE A 441 10.83 -6.65 6.28
C ILE A 441 11.84 -7.71 6.67
N THR A 442 12.78 -7.36 7.55
CA THR A 442 13.85 -8.24 7.99
C THR A 442 14.04 -8.23 9.51
N ASN A 443 14.42 -9.37 10.09
CA ASN A 443 14.80 -9.48 11.51
C ASN A 443 13.78 -8.87 12.49
N SER A 444 12.49 -8.93 12.17
CA SER A 444 11.45 -8.15 12.86
C SER A 444 10.40 -9.05 13.49
N ILE A 445 9.69 -8.52 14.49
CA ILE A 445 8.63 -9.23 15.21
C ILE A 445 7.33 -8.47 15.01
N ILE A 446 6.30 -9.14 14.51
CA ILE A 446 4.97 -8.58 14.27
C ILE A 446 3.96 -9.46 14.98
N SER A 447 3.51 -9.05 16.18
CA SER A 447 2.72 -9.94 17.02
C SER A 447 1.63 -9.29 17.86
N GLY A 448 0.56 -10.04 18.13
CA GLY A 448 -0.50 -9.60 19.05
C GLY A 448 -1.33 -8.42 18.53
N ASN A 449 -1.20 -8.04 17.26
CA ASN A 449 -2.01 -6.98 16.67
C ASN A 449 -3.46 -7.47 16.50
N ILE A 450 -4.46 -6.61 16.71
CA ILE A 450 -5.86 -6.99 16.51
C ILE A 450 -6.12 -7.25 15.03
N GLY A 451 -5.52 -6.48 14.11
CA GLY A 451 -5.61 -6.72 12.68
C GLY A 451 -4.68 -7.84 12.20
N ASP A 452 -4.42 -7.85 10.90
CA ASP A 452 -3.42 -8.72 10.27
C ASP A 452 -2.02 -8.39 10.80
N GLY A 453 -1.10 -9.34 10.66
CA GLY A 453 0.31 -9.03 10.87
C GLY A 453 0.80 -8.01 9.84
N VAL A 454 0.68 -8.37 8.57
CA VAL A 454 1.01 -7.52 7.43
C VAL A 454 -0.12 -7.54 6.43
N TYR A 455 -0.76 -6.40 6.22
CA TYR A 455 -1.72 -6.19 5.16
C TYR A 455 -1.04 -5.44 4.01
N ALA A 456 -1.07 -5.99 2.81
CA ALA A 456 -0.45 -5.40 1.62
C ALA A 456 -1.44 -5.34 0.46
N GLN A 457 -1.73 -4.12 -0.04
CA GLN A 457 -2.72 -3.87 -1.08
C GLN A 457 -2.11 -3.29 -2.36
N ASN A 458 -2.68 -3.67 -3.52
CA ASN A 458 -2.28 -3.18 -4.85
C ASN A 458 -0.83 -3.52 -5.22
N VAL A 459 -0.26 -4.53 -4.57
CA VAL A 459 1.17 -4.82 -4.65
C VAL A 459 1.53 -5.38 -6.03
N ARG A 460 2.50 -4.74 -6.70
CA ARG A 460 3.09 -5.19 -7.97
C ARG A 460 4.60 -5.39 -7.88
N ASP A 461 5.26 -4.64 -7.00
CA ASP A 461 6.68 -4.80 -6.70
C ASP A 461 6.94 -5.95 -5.73
N ARG A 462 8.17 -6.46 -5.70
CA ARG A 462 8.53 -7.57 -4.80
C ARG A 462 8.28 -7.18 -3.34
N VAL A 463 7.64 -8.09 -2.61
CA VAL A 463 7.49 -8.01 -1.15
C VAL A 463 8.28 -9.12 -0.52
N ALA A 464 9.21 -8.77 0.38
CA ALA A 464 10.13 -9.72 0.98
C ALA A 464 10.05 -9.72 2.51
N PHE A 465 10.08 -10.93 3.06
CA PHE A 465 10.19 -11.20 4.49
C PHE A 465 11.41 -12.10 4.71
N THR A 466 12.37 -11.67 5.53
CA THR A 466 13.56 -12.48 5.87
C THR A 466 13.79 -12.49 7.36
N ASN A 467 13.77 -13.65 8.01
CA ASN A 467 13.91 -13.76 9.47
C ASN A 467 12.87 -12.91 10.22
N VAL A 468 11.58 -13.08 9.90
CA VAL A 468 10.47 -12.36 10.53
C VAL A 468 9.62 -13.31 11.35
N SER A 469 9.18 -12.90 12.55
CA SER A 469 8.21 -13.65 13.35
C SER A 469 6.86 -12.95 13.34
N ILE A 470 5.86 -13.57 12.71
CA ILE A 470 4.49 -13.05 12.60
C ILE A 470 3.57 -13.99 13.39
N THR A 471 3.21 -13.61 14.61
CA THR A 471 2.55 -14.54 15.55
C THR A 471 1.43 -13.88 16.34
N GLU A 472 0.36 -14.62 16.62
CA GLU A 472 -0.72 -14.19 17.53
C GLU A 472 -1.47 -12.91 17.09
N ASN A 473 -1.33 -12.51 15.83
CA ASN A 473 -2.18 -11.47 15.25
C ASN A 473 -3.60 -12.02 15.07
N GLN A 474 -4.61 -11.17 15.26
CA GLN A 474 -6.01 -11.63 15.32
C GLN A 474 -6.81 -11.31 14.04
N GLY A 475 -6.14 -10.79 13.02
CA GLY A 475 -6.72 -10.51 11.70
C GLY A 475 -7.16 -11.75 10.94
N ILE A 476 -7.39 -11.60 9.64
CA ILE A 476 -7.74 -12.68 8.73
C ILE A 476 -6.50 -13.55 8.44
N ALA A 477 -5.32 -12.93 8.40
CA ALA A 477 -4.07 -13.64 8.12
C ALA A 477 -2.85 -13.03 8.83
N GLY A 478 -1.78 -13.83 8.94
CA GLY A 478 -0.46 -13.31 9.32
C GLY A 478 0.07 -12.34 8.25
N ILE A 479 -0.05 -12.71 6.98
CA ILE A 479 0.25 -11.86 5.82
C ILE A 479 -0.96 -11.92 4.89
N GLN A 480 -1.66 -10.81 4.71
CA GLN A 480 -2.76 -10.66 3.76
C GLN A 480 -2.29 -9.83 2.57
N VAL A 481 -2.34 -10.40 1.37
CA VAL A 481 -2.12 -9.66 0.12
C VAL A 481 -3.45 -9.54 -0.62
N LYS A 482 -3.89 -8.31 -0.83
CA LYS A 482 -5.18 -8.01 -1.46
C LYS A 482 -4.96 -7.20 -2.72
N ASP A 483 -5.59 -7.59 -3.82
CA ASP A 483 -5.52 -6.91 -5.12
C ASP A 483 -4.06 -6.73 -5.58
N GLY A 484 -3.51 -7.59 -6.43
CA GLY A 484 -2.09 -7.50 -6.77
C GLY A 484 -1.58 -8.73 -7.49
N ALA A 485 -0.34 -8.66 -7.97
CA ALA A 485 0.33 -9.79 -8.63
C ALA A 485 1.82 -9.85 -8.26
N ALA A 486 2.23 -9.22 -7.17
CA ALA A 486 3.62 -9.15 -6.76
C ALA A 486 4.29 -10.51 -6.53
N ASP A 487 5.60 -10.53 -6.71
CA ASP A 487 6.49 -11.59 -6.26
C ASP A 487 6.62 -11.52 -4.73
N ILE A 488 6.16 -12.55 -4.02
CA ILE A 488 6.19 -12.62 -2.55
C ILE A 488 7.32 -13.58 -2.14
N TRP A 489 8.36 -13.03 -1.51
CA TRP A 489 9.52 -13.77 -1.04
C TRP A 489 9.46 -13.95 0.48
N ILE A 490 9.37 -15.20 0.94
CA ILE A 490 9.35 -15.53 2.37
C ILE A 490 10.54 -16.44 2.67
N ASN A 491 11.47 -15.96 3.50
CA ASN A 491 12.67 -16.69 3.88
C ASN A 491 12.89 -16.67 5.40
N ASP A 492 13.20 -17.83 5.98
CA ASP A 492 13.45 -18.00 7.42
C ASP A 492 12.39 -17.32 8.32
N THR A 493 11.14 -17.28 7.86
CA THR A 493 10.06 -16.50 8.48
C THR A 493 9.04 -17.43 9.11
N ARG A 494 8.71 -17.17 10.38
CA ARG A 494 7.76 -17.96 11.16
C ARG A 494 6.42 -17.24 11.20
N ILE A 495 5.39 -17.85 10.61
CA ILE A 495 4.01 -17.34 10.63
C ILE A 495 3.16 -18.33 11.40
N VAL A 496 2.61 -17.92 12.53
CA VAL A 496 1.80 -18.79 13.40
C VAL A 496 0.54 -18.07 13.81
N ASP A 497 -0.60 -18.64 13.46
CA ASP A 497 -1.89 -18.17 13.93
C ASP A 497 -2.20 -18.72 15.34
N ARG A 498 -3.07 -18.02 16.06
CA ARG A 498 -3.60 -18.44 17.35
C ARG A 498 -4.54 -19.66 17.24
N THR A 499 -5.05 -19.96 16.04
CA THR A 499 -6.06 -21.03 15.85
C THR A 499 -5.53 -22.41 15.43
N GLY A 500 -4.21 -22.59 15.32
CA GLY A 500 -3.57 -23.90 15.12
C GLY A 500 -3.10 -24.16 13.71
#